data_AF-A0A914Z4D7-F1
#
_entry.id   AF-A0A914Z4D7-F1
#
_cell.length_a   1.000
_cell.length_b   1.000
_cell.length_c   1.000
_cell.angle_alpha   90.00
_cell.angle_beta   90.00
_cell.angle_gamma   90.00
#
_symmetry.space_group_name_H-M   'P 1'
#
loop_
_entity.id
_entity.type
_entity.pdbx_description
1 polymer ?
#
loop_
_entity_poly.entity_id
_entity_poly.type
_entity_poly.pdbx_seq_one_letter_code
_entity_poly.pdbx_strand_id
1 'polypeptide(L)'
;MKLIVVISTVIFVAGICSGKVLLKEEKEDDSMTEKICEMCVSLITKATTQIIEHEDDFKQNGGKICDVVTLGNDELDKKCHEIITDKVDDIIKLVRDETAPKDVCSTISVCPAQ
;
A
#
# COMPACT_ATOMS: atom_id res chain seq x y z
N MET A 1 -7.88 -17.44 15.12
CA MET A 1 -7.08 -18.49 15.78
C MET A 1 -5.72 -18.51 15.11
N LYS A 2 -4.68 -18.11 15.84
CA LYS A 2 -3.29 -18.23 15.38
C LYS A 2 -2.93 -19.71 15.45
N LEU A 3 -2.76 -20.35 14.30
CA LEU A 3 -2.32 -21.74 14.18
C LEU A 3 -0.92 -21.65 13.54
N ILE A 4 0.13 -21.35 14.30
CA ILE A 4 0.98 -22.35 14.95
C ILE A 4 0.88 -23.71 14.25
N VAL A 5 1.34 -23.78 13.00
CA VAL A 5 1.75 -25.04 12.36
C VAL A 5 3.17 -24.88 11.87
N VAL A 6 4.07 -24.64 12.80
CA VAL A 6 5.50 -24.86 12.59
C VAL A 6 5.90 -25.86 13.66
N ILE A 7 6.61 -26.91 13.23
CA ILE A 7 7.13 -28.04 14.03
C ILE A 7 6.13 -29.22 14.11
N SER A 8 6.13 -30.12 13.11
CA SER A 8 6.17 -31.60 13.35
C SER A 8 6.20 -32.51 12.10
N THR A 9 6.90 -32.15 11.02
CA THR A 9 7.26 -33.13 9.95
C THR A 9 8.70 -32.86 9.53
N VAL A 10 9.68 -33.32 10.29
CA VAL A 10 10.40 -34.56 9.99
C VAL A 10 11.02 -34.55 8.58
N ILE A 11 12.30 -34.18 8.56
CA ILE A 11 13.40 -34.75 7.76
C ILE A 11 13.27 -34.65 6.23
N PHE A 12 14.03 -33.73 5.63
CA PHE A 12 14.96 -34.04 4.54
C PHE A 12 15.94 -32.88 4.40
N VAL A 13 17.08 -32.97 5.09
CA VAL A 13 18.41 -32.89 4.46
C VAL A 13 19.45 -33.24 5.52
N ALA A 14 20.04 -34.42 5.35
CA ALA A 14 21.25 -34.79 6.05
C ALA A 14 22.39 -33.88 5.60
N GLY A 15 23.11 -33.30 6.57
CA GLY A 15 24.50 -32.90 6.43
C GLY A 15 24.80 -31.67 5.57
N ILE A 16 25.00 -30.52 6.22
CA ILE A 16 26.14 -29.65 5.94
C ILE A 16 26.53 -28.91 7.22
N CYS A 17 27.73 -29.22 7.72
CA CYS A 17 28.42 -28.47 8.76
C CYS A 17 28.85 -27.10 8.22
N SER A 18 28.85 -26.10 9.10
CA SER A 18 29.43 -24.75 8.90
C SER A 18 28.79 -23.89 7.80
N GLY A 19 27.60 -23.38 8.07
CA GLY A 19 27.04 -22.22 7.40
C GLY A 19 26.00 -21.58 8.31
N LYS A 20 26.14 -20.29 8.61
CA LYS A 20 25.06 -19.53 9.23
C LYS A 20 23.90 -19.54 8.23
N VAL A 21 22.90 -20.37 8.49
CA VAL A 21 21.60 -20.32 7.82
C VAL A 21 21.00 -18.96 8.17
N LEU A 22 21.20 -18.00 7.27
CA LEU A 22 20.41 -16.78 7.25
C LEU A 22 19.03 -17.23 6.79
N LEU A 23 18.15 -17.55 7.73
CA LEU A 23 16.72 -17.66 7.47
C LEU A 23 16.26 -16.26 7.04
N LYS A 24 16.45 -15.95 5.77
CA LYS A 24 15.62 -14.97 5.09
C LYS A 24 14.28 -15.67 4.95
N GLU A 25 13.34 -15.27 5.79
CA GLU A 25 11.94 -15.63 5.64
C GLU A 25 11.55 -15.34 4.18
N GLU A 26 11.21 -16.38 3.44
CA GLU A 26 10.72 -16.25 2.08
C GLU A 26 9.33 -15.61 2.15
N LYS A 27 9.29 -14.37 1.67
CA LYS A 27 8.14 -13.49 1.52
C LYS A 27 7.16 -14.11 0.52
N GLU A 28 6.09 -14.67 1.03
CA GLU A 28 4.91 -15.05 0.24
C GLU A 28 3.70 -14.23 0.73
N ASP A 29 3.80 -12.89 0.64
CA ASP A 29 2.69 -11.92 0.79
C ASP A 29 3.02 -10.51 0.19
N ASP A 30 4.11 -10.37 -0.59
CA ASP A 30 4.65 -9.06 -1.00
C ASP A 30 3.92 -8.46 -2.22
N SER A 31 3.37 -9.31 -3.11
CA SER A 31 2.86 -8.84 -4.42
C SER A 31 1.62 -7.96 -4.35
N MET A 32 0.71 -8.22 -3.40
CA MET A 32 -0.51 -7.40 -3.26
C MET A 32 -0.18 -6.07 -2.58
N THR A 33 0.65 -6.09 -1.54
CA THR A 33 1.09 -4.89 -0.83
C THR A 33 1.85 -3.94 -1.75
N GLU A 34 2.71 -4.47 -2.62
CA GLU A 34 3.41 -3.67 -3.64
C GLU A 34 2.41 -2.99 -4.60
N LYS A 35 1.44 -3.73 -5.14
CA LYS A 35 0.40 -3.18 -6.03
C LYS A 35 -0.46 -2.11 -5.34
N ILE A 36 -0.81 -2.31 -4.08
CA ILE A 36 -1.57 -1.32 -3.30
C ILE A 36 -0.73 -0.05 -3.10
N CYS A 37 0.57 -0.19 -2.85
CA CYS A 37 1.47 0.95 -2.74
C CYS A 37 1.60 1.72 -4.07
N GLU A 38 1.80 1.02 -5.20
CA GLU A 38 1.83 1.63 -6.53
C GLU A 38 0.53 2.36 -6.88
N MET A 39 -0.61 1.74 -6.54
CA MET A 39 -1.93 2.35 -6.70
C MET A 39 -2.06 3.62 -5.84
N CYS A 40 -1.62 3.60 -4.57
CA CYS A 40 -1.63 4.78 -3.72
C CYS A 40 -0.80 5.92 -4.33
N VAL A 41 0.43 5.62 -4.79
CA VAL A 41 1.28 6.64 -5.40
C VAL A 41 0.61 7.26 -6.63
N SER A 42 -0.06 6.44 -7.43
CA SER A 42 -0.82 6.89 -8.61
C SER A 42 -2.04 7.73 -8.23
N LEU A 43 -2.76 7.34 -7.18
CA LEU A 43 -3.86 8.09 -6.59
C LEU A 43 -3.39 9.47 -6.15
N ILE A 44 -2.35 9.56 -5.33
CA ILE A 44 -1.83 10.84 -4.82
C ILE A 44 -1.35 11.72 -5.97
N THR A 45 -0.62 11.14 -6.94
CA THR A 45 -0.15 11.88 -8.12
C THR A 45 -1.29 12.53 -8.90
N LYS A 46 -2.42 11.83 -9.10
CA LYS A 46 -3.60 12.39 -9.78
C LYS A 46 -4.37 13.36 -8.88
N ALA A 47 -4.41 13.09 -7.58
CA ALA A 47 -5.09 13.93 -6.62
C ALA A 47 -4.41 15.30 -6.45
N THR A 48 -3.07 15.38 -6.56
CA THR A 48 -2.31 16.62 -6.36
C THR A 48 -2.88 17.81 -7.13
N THR A 49 -3.09 17.67 -8.44
CA THR A 49 -3.64 18.76 -9.27
C THR A 49 -5.06 19.12 -8.83
N GLN A 50 -5.92 18.13 -8.56
CA GLN A 50 -7.30 18.38 -8.12
C GLN A 50 -7.37 19.07 -6.75
N ILE A 51 -6.51 18.69 -5.81
CA ILE A 51 -6.46 19.30 -4.47
C ILE A 51 -5.99 20.75 -4.57
N ILE A 52 -4.99 21.03 -5.40
CA ILE A 52 -4.42 22.38 -5.55
C ILE A 52 -5.47 23.33 -6.14
N GLU A 53 -6.17 22.91 -7.18
CA GLU A 53 -7.11 23.76 -7.94
C GLU A 53 -8.52 23.76 -7.33
N HIS A 54 -8.99 22.62 -6.82
CA HIS A 54 -10.39 22.37 -6.46
C HIS A 54 -10.53 21.42 -5.25
N GLU A 55 -9.99 21.80 -4.09
CA GLU A 55 -9.98 20.96 -2.89
C GLU A 55 -11.36 20.44 -2.48
N ASP A 56 -12.39 21.30 -2.47
CA ASP A 56 -13.75 20.90 -2.07
C ASP A 56 -14.33 19.86 -3.04
N ASP A 57 -14.01 19.98 -4.33
CA ASP A 57 -14.41 18.99 -5.33
C ASP A 57 -13.68 17.66 -5.09
N PHE A 58 -12.41 17.68 -4.70
CA PHE A 58 -11.67 16.47 -4.33
C PHE A 58 -12.26 15.81 -3.07
N LYS A 59 -12.66 16.57 -2.05
CA LYS A 59 -13.34 15.99 -0.86
C LYS A 59 -14.66 15.31 -1.22
N GLN A 60 -15.43 15.90 -2.15
CA GLN A 60 -16.73 15.37 -2.54
C GLN A 60 -16.64 14.25 -3.59
N ASN A 61 -15.63 14.30 -4.48
CA ASN A 61 -15.55 13.47 -5.68
C ASN A 61 -14.24 12.69 -5.81
N GLY A 62 -13.34 12.74 -4.83
CA GLY A 62 -12.01 12.11 -4.89
C GLY A 62 -12.07 10.61 -5.18
N GLY A 63 -13.15 9.94 -4.74
CA GLY A 63 -13.44 8.55 -5.09
C GLY A 63 -13.44 8.27 -6.60
N LYS A 64 -13.82 9.23 -7.46
CA LYS A 64 -13.81 9.04 -8.92
C LYS A 64 -12.40 8.85 -9.49
N ILE A 65 -11.36 9.23 -8.75
CA ILE A 65 -9.97 8.97 -9.14
C ILE A 65 -9.66 7.48 -9.04
N CYS A 66 -10.33 6.74 -8.14
CA CYS A 66 -10.15 5.30 -7.96
C CYS A 66 -10.42 4.53 -9.25
N ASP A 67 -11.57 4.75 -9.89
CA ASP A 67 -11.92 4.13 -11.17
C ASP A 67 -10.81 4.29 -12.23
N VAL A 68 -10.15 5.45 -12.23
CA VAL A 68 -9.10 5.80 -13.20
C VAL A 68 -7.76 5.13 -12.84
N VAL A 69 -7.38 5.05 -11.56
CA VAL A 69 -6.10 4.44 -11.15
C VAL A 69 -6.15 2.93 -11.09
N THR A 70 -7.32 2.35 -10.86
CA THR A 70 -7.50 0.90 -10.71
C THR A 70 -7.91 0.23 -12.02
N LEU A 71 -8.31 1.01 -13.03
CA LEU A 71 -8.80 0.54 -14.32
C LEU A 71 -9.96 -0.45 -14.18
N GLY A 72 -10.79 -0.27 -13.14
CA GLY A 72 -11.93 -1.15 -12.83
C GLY A 72 -11.54 -2.48 -12.19
N ASN A 73 -10.36 -2.58 -11.55
CA ASN A 73 -10.05 -3.71 -10.69
C ASN A 73 -10.79 -3.58 -9.36
N ASP A 74 -11.83 -4.38 -9.14
CA ASP A 74 -12.71 -4.30 -7.95
C ASP A 74 -11.97 -4.28 -6.61
N GLU A 75 -10.90 -5.08 -6.46
CA GLU A 75 -10.16 -5.21 -5.21
C GLU A 75 -9.32 -3.96 -4.91
N LEU A 76 -8.58 -3.49 -5.91
CA LEU A 76 -7.81 -2.25 -5.81
C LEU A 76 -8.73 -1.04 -5.68
N ASP A 77 -9.87 -1.06 -6.37
CA ASP A 77 -10.82 0.04 -6.38
C ASP A 77 -11.43 0.24 -5.00
N LYS A 78 -11.92 -0.86 -4.41
CA LYS A 78 -12.36 -0.87 -3.01
C LYS A 78 -11.27 -0.35 -2.08
N LYS A 79 -10.02 -0.80 -2.24
CA LYS A 79 -8.91 -0.33 -1.39
C LYS A 79 -8.60 1.15 -1.58
N CYS A 80 -8.66 1.65 -2.80
CA CYS A 80 -8.50 3.07 -3.11
C CYS A 80 -9.59 3.90 -2.42
N HIS A 81 -10.85 3.46 -2.52
CA HIS A 81 -11.98 4.13 -1.87
C HIS A 81 -11.87 4.14 -0.35
N GLU A 82 -11.40 3.05 0.25
CA GLU A 82 -11.10 2.98 1.70
C GLU A 82 -10.02 4.01 2.08
N ILE A 83 -8.93 4.11 1.31
CA ILE A 83 -7.87 5.10 1.55
C ILE A 83 -8.41 6.53 1.50
N ILE A 84 -9.18 6.88 0.47
CA ILE A 84 -9.74 8.23 0.36
C ILE A 84 -10.70 8.50 1.53
N THR A 85 -11.61 7.58 1.82
CA THR A 85 -12.59 7.76 2.90
C THR A 85 -11.93 7.96 4.25
N ASP A 86 -10.88 7.19 4.56
CA ASP A 86 -10.24 7.20 5.87
C ASP A 86 -9.15 8.27 6.02
N LYS A 87 -8.55 8.72 4.90
CA LYS A 87 -7.33 9.54 4.89
C LYS A 87 -7.44 10.83 4.07
N VAL A 88 -8.63 11.20 3.55
CA VAL A 88 -8.78 12.38 2.67
C VAL A 88 -8.18 13.65 3.27
N ASP A 89 -8.45 13.95 4.55
CA ASP A 89 -7.95 15.16 5.20
C ASP A 89 -6.43 15.14 5.38
N ASP A 90 -5.86 13.99 5.75
CA ASP A 90 -4.41 13.80 5.86
C ASP A 90 -3.73 13.94 4.50
N ILE A 91 -4.32 13.35 3.45
CA ILE A 91 -3.84 13.44 2.06
C ILE A 91 -3.81 14.90 1.61
N ILE A 92 -4.89 15.63 1.81
CA ILE A 92 -4.99 17.05 1.43
C ILE A 92 -3.91 17.86 2.13
N LYS A 93 -3.74 17.68 3.44
CA LYS A 93 -2.71 18.36 4.21
C LYS A 93 -1.31 18.06 3.69
N LEU A 94 -0.97 16.78 3.51
CA LEU A 94 0.36 16.38 3.06
C LEU A 94 0.68 16.87 1.63
N VAL A 95 -0.33 16.89 0.75
CA VAL A 95 -0.19 17.45 -0.60
C VAL A 95 0.03 18.96 -0.56
N ARG A 96 -0.67 19.69 0.33
CA ARG A 96 -0.46 21.14 0.53
C ARG A 96 0.93 21.45 1.11
N ASP A 97 1.47 20.53 1.90
CA ASP A 97 2.84 20.59 2.42
C ASP A 97 3.89 20.18 1.36
N GLU A 98 3.49 20.00 0.09
CA GLU A 98 4.35 19.59 -1.03
C GLU A 98 5.07 18.25 -0.80
N THR A 99 4.47 17.36 0.00
CA THR A 99 5.04 16.05 0.31
C THR A 99 5.02 15.17 -0.94
N ALA A 100 6.14 14.50 -1.24
CA ALA A 100 6.22 13.62 -2.39
C ALA A 100 5.21 12.46 -2.30
N PRO A 101 4.56 12.03 -3.40
CA PRO A 101 3.48 11.02 -3.36
C PRO A 101 3.83 9.72 -2.63
N LYS A 102 5.08 9.25 -2.75
CA LYS A 102 5.55 8.05 -2.07
C LYS A 102 5.60 8.24 -0.56
N ASP A 103 6.08 9.40 -0.11
CA ASP A 103 6.17 9.74 1.30
C ASP A 103 4.78 9.99 1.90
N VAL A 104 3.83 10.55 1.13
CA VAL A 104 2.41 10.61 1.52
C VAL A 104 1.90 9.20 1.81
N CYS A 105 2.06 8.27 0.86
CA CYS A 105 1.58 6.89 0.99
C CYS A 105 2.25 6.12 2.13
N SER A 106 3.52 6.37 2.44
CA SER A 106 4.17 5.82 3.63
C SER A 106 3.65 6.47 4.91
N THR A 107 3.40 7.78 4.92
CA THR A 107 2.89 8.52 6.09
C THR A 107 1.49 8.05 6.49
N ILE A 108 0.61 7.80 5.52
CA ILE A 108 -0.73 7.25 5.77
C ILE A 108 -0.74 5.73 5.97
N SER A 109 0.45 5.11 6.08
CA SER A 109 0.66 3.67 6.35
C SER A 109 0.12 2.73 5.26
N VAL A 110 0.07 3.17 4.01
CA VAL A 110 -0.31 2.33 2.85
C VAL A 110 0.91 1.68 2.22
N CYS A 111 1.98 2.45 2.03
CA CYS A 111 3.27 1.94 1.63
C CYS A 111 4.13 1.61 2.86
N PRO A 112 5.06 0.64 2.78
CA PRO A 112 6.06 0.46 3.82
C PRO A 112 6.83 1.76 4.07
N ALA A 113 7.24 1.98 5.32
CA ALA A 113 8.12 3.07 5.67
C ALA A 113 9.48 2.88 4.96
N GLN A 114 10.00 3.96 4.38
CA GLN A 114 11.29 3.99 3.70
C GLN A 114 12.40 4.49 4.61
#